data_AF-A0A1E4G3M6-F1
#
_entry.id   AF-A0A1E4G3M6-F1
#
_cell.length_a   1.000
_cell.length_b   1.000
_cell.length_c   1.000
_cell.angle_alpha   90.00
_cell.angle_beta   90.00
_cell.angle_gamma   90.00
#
_symmetry.space_group_name_H-M   'P 1'
#
loop_
_entity.id
_entity.type
_entity.pdbx_description
1 polymer ?
#
loop_
_entity_poly.entity_id
_entity_poly.type
_entity_poly.pdbx_seq_one_letter_code
_entity_poly.pdbx_strand_id
1 'polypeptide(L)'
;MVPDTREWRTSALYDFMDEVDTDSLAWECLRRNEKYQSDFSETLGNDEPNTEQADLIRRRWGLRFPGKAQPQRHRAKRLLDA
;
A
#
# COMPACT_ATOMS: atom_id res chain seq x y z
N MET A 1 -7.21 -2.39 -16.10
CA MET A 1 -6.74 -1.16 -16.77
C MET A 1 -5.25 -1.28 -16.95
N VAL A 2 -4.75 -1.31 -18.19
CA VAL A 2 -3.31 -1.35 -18.46
C VAL A 2 -2.83 0.10 -18.44
N PRO A 3 -1.87 0.47 -17.57
CA PRO A 3 -1.33 1.82 -17.59
C PRO A 3 -0.58 2.04 -18.91
N ASP A 4 -0.74 3.22 -19.51
CA ASP A 4 0.14 3.62 -20.62
C ASP A 4 1.54 3.83 -20.05
N THR A 5 2.51 3.09 -20.60
CA THR A 5 3.88 3.04 -20.08
C THR A 5 4.88 3.64 -21.04
N ARG A 6 4.45 4.31 -22.13
CA ARG A 6 5.38 4.82 -23.15
C ARG A 6 6.39 5.80 -22.59
N GLU A 7 5.99 6.55 -21.59
CA GLU A 7 6.77 7.59 -20.94
C GLU A 7 7.54 7.11 -19.70
N TRP A 8 7.70 5.80 -19.48
CA TRP A 8 8.35 5.26 -18.28
C TRP A 8 9.81 5.69 -18.09
N ARG A 9 10.47 6.23 -19.11
CA ARG A 9 11.82 6.80 -19.03
C ARG A 9 11.87 8.32 -18.89
N THR A 10 10.70 8.98 -18.89
CA THR A 10 10.60 10.44 -18.76
C THR A 10 10.79 10.81 -17.28
N SER A 11 11.98 11.29 -16.91
CA SER A 11 12.33 11.59 -15.52
C SER A 11 11.38 12.57 -14.84
N ALA A 12 10.89 13.59 -15.57
CA ALA A 12 9.96 14.59 -15.05
C ALA A 12 8.62 14.00 -14.57
N LEU A 13 8.21 12.82 -15.07
CA LEU A 13 7.00 12.13 -14.58
C LEU A 13 7.19 11.51 -13.20
N TYR A 14 8.43 11.45 -12.70
CA TYR A 14 8.81 10.83 -11.44
C TYR A 14 9.38 11.83 -10.42
N ASP A 15 9.35 13.14 -10.72
CA ASP A 15 9.79 14.20 -9.81
C ASP A 15 9.10 14.10 -8.45
N PHE A 16 7.83 13.69 -8.45
CA PHE A 16 7.04 13.43 -7.25
C PHE A 16 7.66 12.37 -6.31
N MET A 17 8.49 11.44 -6.80
CA MET A 17 9.11 10.42 -5.95
C MET A 17 10.09 11.01 -4.94
N ASP A 18 10.65 12.19 -5.19
CA ASP A 18 11.52 12.87 -4.22
C ASP A 18 10.72 13.35 -2.99
N GLU A 19 9.42 13.65 -3.19
CA GLU A 19 8.51 14.08 -2.14
C GLU A 19 7.73 12.92 -1.49
N VAL A 20 7.81 11.70 -2.03
CA VAL A 20 7.08 10.55 -1.50
C VAL A 20 7.72 10.07 -0.21
N ASP A 21 6.90 10.02 0.84
CA ASP A 21 7.27 9.41 2.12
C ASP A 21 7.68 7.94 1.94
N THR A 22 8.85 7.59 2.49
CA THR A 22 9.46 6.27 2.31
C THR A 22 8.61 5.16 2.93
N ASP A 23 7.93 5.42 4.05
CA ASP A 23 7.00 4.47 4.69
C ASP A 23 5.81 4.17 3.77
N SER A 24 5.25 5.21 3.15
CA SER A 24 4.13 5.12 2.21
C SER A 24 4.51 4.35 0.93
N LEU A 25 5.72 4.58 0.40
CA LEU A 25 6.24 3.84 -0.75
C LEU A 25 6.48 2.36 -0.41
N ALA A 26 7.13 2.09 0.74
CA ALA A 26 7.36 0.73 1.21
C ALA A 26 6.06 -0.06 1.38
N TRP A 27 5.02 0.59 1.93
CA TRP A 27 3.70 0.01 2.05
C TRP A 27 3.04 -0.26 0.69
N GLU A 28 3.12 0.67 -0.26
CA GLU A 28 2.56 0.49 -1.60
C GLU A 28 3.26 -0.63 -2.39
N CYS A 29 4.57 -0.82 -2.20
CA CYS A 29 5.31 -1.96 -2.75
C CYS A 29 4.84 -3.28 -2.12
N LEU A 30 4.73 -3.32 -0.80
CA LEU A 30 4.31 -4.51 -0.07
C LEU A 30 2.87 -4.92 -0.42
N ARG A 31 1.94 -3.97 -0.45
CA ARG A 31 0.53 -4.22 -0.80
C ARG A 31 0.36 -4.82 -2.19
N ARG A 32 1.22 -4.46 -3.15
CA ARG A 32 1.20 -5.00 -4.53
C ARG A 32 1.94 -6.33 -4.68
N ASN A 33 2.64 -6.81 -3.65
CA ASN A 33 3.34 -8.08 -3.70
C ASN A 33 2.35 -9.26 -3.65
N GLU A 34 2.36 -10.12 -4.67
CA GLU A 34 1.44 -11.26 -4.80
C GLU A 34 1.55 -12.23 -3.62
N LYS A 35 2.78 -12.46 -3.11
CA LYS A 35 2.99 -13.33 -1.95
C LYS A 35 2.39 -12.73 -0.69
N TYR A 36 2.46 -11.41 -0.52
CA TYR A 36 1.80 -10.72 0.59
C TYR A 36 0.29 -10.82 0.49
N GLN A 37 -0.27 -10.63 -0.71
CA GLN A 37 -1.71 -10.73 -0.95
C GLN A 37 -2.26 -12.13 -0.67
N SER A 38 -1.54 -13.18 -1.08
CA SER A 38 -1.88 -14.57 -0.75
C SER A 38 -1.89 -14.78 0.76
N ASP A 39 -0.77 -14.45 1.43
CA ASP A 39 -0.63 -14.62 2.87
C ASP A 39 -1.72 -13.91 3.65
N PHE A 40 -2.00 -12.66 3.27
CA PHE A 40 -3.05 -11.85 3.90
C PHE A 40 -4.44 -12.45 3.68
N SER A 41 -4.73 -12.96 2.49
CA SER A 41 -6.03 -13.56 2.17
C SER A 41 -6.24 -14.89 2.90
N GLU A 42 -5.18 -15.71 3.03
CA GLU A 42 -5.20 -17.00 3.71
C GLU A 42 -5.29 -16.87 5.24
N THR A 43 -4.73 -15.80 5.81
CA THR A 43 -4.62 -15.63 7.28
C THR A 43 -5.65 -14.67 7.88
N LEU A 44 -5.99 -13.58 7.20
CA LEU A 44 -6.85 -12.49 7.67
C LEU A 44 -8.16 -12.35 6.86
N GLY A 45 -8.42 -13.27 5.92
CA GLY A 45 -9.64 -13.31 5.12
C GLY A 45 -10.89 -13.78 5.86
N ASN A 46 -10.74 -14.38 7.05
CA ASN A 46 -11.85 -14.77 7.92
C ASN A 46 -12.35 -13.59 8.77
N ASP A 47 -13.65 -13.57 9.08
CA ASP A 47 -14.38 -12.45 9.71
C ASP A 47 -13.78 -12.00 11.05
N GLU A 48 -13.07 -12.89 11.76
CA GLU A 48 -12.32 -12.60 12.98
C GLU A 48 -10.86 -13.05 12.84
N PRO A 49 -9.91 -12.14 12.59
CA PRO A 49 -8.51 -12.50 12.55
C PRO A 49 -8.04 -12.86 13.96
N ASN A 50 -7.70 -14.13 14.17
CA ASN A 50 -7.05 -14.53 15.42
C ASN A 50 -5.70 -13.77 15.55
N THR A 51 -5.45 -13.27 16.75
CA THR A 51 -4.36 -12.34 17.08
C THR A 51 -2.99 -12.96 16.75
N GLU A 52 -2.87 -14.28 16.81
CA GLU A 52 -1.66 -15.01 16.47
C GLU A 52 -1.31 -14.96 14.97
N GLN A 53 -2.31 -15.05 14.09
CA GLN A 53 -2.16 -14.98 12.63
C GLN A 53 -1.77 -13.58 12.20
N ALA A 54 -2.36 -12.57 12.84
CA ALA A 54 -1.98 -11.17 12.66
C ALA A 54 -0.51 -10.94 13.07
N ASP A 55 -0.06 -11.52 14.18
CA ASP A 55 1.34 -11.42 14.64
C ASP A 55 2.32 -12.17 13.72
N LEU A 56 1.93 -13.31 13.15
CA LEU A 56 2.72 -14.05 12.16
C LEU A 56 2.94 -13.23 10.88
N ILE A 57 1.88 -12.64 10.33
CA ILE A 57 1.95 -11.76 9.16
C ILE A 57 2.86 -10.54 9.45
N ARG A 58 2.74 -9.95 10.64
CA ARG A 58 3.59 -8.82 11.07
C ARG A 58 5.07 -9.17 11.09
N ARG A 59 5.43 -10.30 11.72
CA ARG A 59 6.84 -10.73 11.81
C ARG A 59 7.42 -11.09 10.46
N ARG A 60 6.63 -11.75 9.61
CA ARG A 60 7.05 -12.18 8.28
C ARG A 60 7.30 -11.00 7.34
N TRP A 61 6.45 -9.98 7.38
CA TRP A 61 6.50 -8.85 6.46
C TRP A 61 7.05 -7.56 7.08
N GLY A 62 7.47 -7.59 8.34
CA GLY A 62 8.03 -6.43 9.07
C GLY A 62 7.00 -5.36 9.42
N LEU A 63 5.72 -5.71 9.53
CA LEU A 63 4.64 -4.74 9.75
C LEU A 63 4.43 -4.40 11.21
N ARG A 64 4.29 -3.11 11.50
CA ARG A 64 3.99 -2.61 12.85
C ARG A 64 2.51 -2.61 13.19
N PHE A 65 1.60 -2.71 12.21
CA PHE A 65 0.14 -2.68 12.44
C PHE A 65 -0.59 -3.82 11.71
N PRO A 66 -1.51 -4.55 12.37
CA PRO A 66 -2.25 -5.67 11.77
C PRO A 66 -3.51 -5.27 10.99
N GLY A 67 -3.78 -3.97 10.82
CA GLY A 67 -5.04 -3.50 10.28
C GLY A 67 -5.09 -3.51 8.75
N LYS A 68 -6.29 -3.77 8.20
CA LYS A 68 -6.59 -3.44 6.79
C LYS A 68 -6.24 -1.97 6.58
N ALA A 69 -5.42 -1.67 5.57
CA ALA A 69 -5.21 -0.29 5.15
C ALA A 69 -6.56 0.29 4.73
N GLN A 70 -7.10 1.16 5.58
CA GLN A 70 -8.23 1.99 5.18
C GLN A 70 -7.69 2.99 4.17
N PRO A 71 -8.44 3.29 3.09
CA PRO A 71 -8.06 4.38 2.22
C PRO A 71 -7.93 5.63 3.07
N GLN A 72 -6.70 6.10 3.25
CA GLN A 72 -6.42 7.39 3.84
C GLN A 72 -6.88 8.40 2.80
N ARG A 73 -8.19 8.69 2.79
CA ARG A 73 -8.72 9.84 2.09
C ARG A 73 -8.14 11.03 2.80
N HIS A 74 -6.99 11.51 2.35
CA HIS A 74 -6.66 12.91 2.53
C HIS A 74 -7.89 13.65 2.05
N ARG A 75 -8.62 14.24 2.99
CA ARG A 75 -9.70 15.18 2.70
C ARG A 75 -9.00 16.34 2.02
N ALA A 76 -8.79 16.23 0.71
CA ALA A 76 -8.46 17.34 -0.14
C ALA A 76 -9.61 18.33 0.09
N LYS A 77 -9.35 19.32 0.95
CA LYS A 77 -10.17 20.52 0.97
C LYS A 77 -10.08 21.06 -0.44
N ARG A 78 -11.20 20.94 -1.16
CA ARG A 78 -11.53 21.61 -2.42
C ARG A 78 -10.52 22.71 -2.75
N LEU A 79 -9.63 22.42 -3.69
CA LEU A 79 -8.73 23.40 -4.26
C LEU A 79 -8.73 23.23 -5.78
N LEU A 80 -9.93 23.36 -6.34
CA LEU A 80 -10.18 23.62 -7.76
C LEU A 80 -11.41 24.53 -7.80
N ASP A 81 -11.18 25.80 -7.47
CA ASP A 81 -12.02 26.93 -7.85
C ASP A 81 -11.05 28.06 -8.23
N ALA A 82 -10.79 28.16 -9.54
CA ALA A 82 -10.33 29.32 -10.31
C ALA A 82 -10.22 28.92 -11.78
#